data_AF-A0A478L5J4-F1
#
_entry.id   AF-A0A478L5J4-F1
#
_cell.length_a   1.000
_cell.length_b   1.000
_cell.length_c   1.000
_cell.angle_alpha   90.00
_cell.angle_beta   90.00
_cell.angle_gamma   90.00
#
_symmetry.space_group_name_H-M   'P 1'
#
loop_
_entity.id
_entity.type
_entity.pdbx_description
1 polymer ?
#
loop_
_entity_poly.entity_id
_entity_poly.type
_entity_poly.pdbx_seq_one_letter_code
_entity_poly.pdbx_strand_id
1 'polypeptide(L)'
;MFKARICGWIGLLPLFMLSLPVQAELRCVANTVDIEPFFSAATAEDKQQVEQAINSSVNLVPFGLSASDWKVHRGDLVVEGNIESNQKLIVLGNLTVKGNISTFSLSNPWVILGNVTATNIVTDSPLLITGSINASGLVFIDSYYDNPSTIKGSINARGIFINDIIAPVVASSTNSEFMVRASDKNDTENVKKALMIINPDAYYWGLINDEDALKEIFKRSNIRMAGNVCNQMKKEALFRPKPSPELVQELQMLDEGNVAAFEGRDIATFDLAIIRTLPRLKGISANLRKQLINSNDEQTIESMARYMPDNEILELTDQQLGYQPVVLGLLDREPLSVEIMTRISRLPDGVGPLNLALRENLPLDIVMTLAKRDWDMIIQELYKDAWLLPESIIDGYIRSDDSSIRQVGAGGQLTYNQAMQLANDSSNNVVTSLAFKLAEMKHHGQLLRMTPQESDKVAAYLYQKFENDDDLIRVLFLALPDNLHLILLKGWRKNPLPTFAVGICR
;
A
#
# COMPACT_ATOMS: atom_id res chain seq x y z
N MET A 1 -27.33 17.90 32.47
CA MET A 1 -27.62 18.72 31.28
C MET A 1 -26.76 18.22 30.13
N PHE A 2 -27.40 17.87 29.02
CA PHE A 2 -26.83 17.35 27.77
C PHE A 2 -26.72 18.49 26.73
N LYS A 3 -25.80 18.31 25.75
CA LYS A 3 -25.60 19.03 24.46
C LYS A 3 -24.93 20.42 24.58
N ALA A 4 -24.00 20.84 23.70
CA ALA A 4 -23.72 20.56 22.28
C ALA A 4 -22.22 20.88 21.98
N ARG A 5 -21.52 20.47 20.91
CA ARG A 5 -21.84 19.75 19.66
C ARG A 5 -20.51 19.27 19.04
N ILE A 6 -20.55 18.03 18.56
CA ILE A 6 -19.65 17.45 17.56
C ILE A 6 -19.63 18.35 16.32
N CYS A 7 -18.48 18.95 16.00
CA CYS A 7 -18.12 19.48 14.69
C CYS A 7 -16.59 19.64 14.68
N GLY A 8 -15.89 18.80 13.91
CA GLY A 8 -14.43 18.90 13.74
C GLY A 8 -13.76 17.64 13.19
N TRP A 9 -14.42 16.47 13.27
CA TRP A 9 -13.88 15.18 12.82
C TRP A 9 -14.40 14.73 11.44
N ILE A 10 -14.76 15.67 10.56
CA ILE A 10 -15.19 15.37 9.17
C ILE A 10 -14.30 16.09 8.12
N GLY A 11 -13.28 16.86 8.55
CA GLY A 11 -12.41 17.62 7.63
C GLY A 11 -11.04 16.99 7.31
N LEU A 12 -10.64 15.89 7.95
CA LEU A 12 -9.26 15.38 7.92
C LEU A 12 -9.05 14.04 7.21
N LEU A 13 -10.09 13.49 6.58
CA LEU A 13 -9.96 12.30 5.72
C LEU A 13 -9.25 12.53 4.36
N PRO A 14 -9.17 13.75 3.77
CA PRO A 14 -8.47 13.89 2.48
C PRO A 14 -6.95 13.98 2.58
N LEU A 15 -6.38 14.29 3.76
CA LEU A 15 -4.93 14.61 3.88
C LEU A 15 -4.07 13.44 4.36
N PHE A 16 -4.65 12.41 4.99
CA PHE A 16 -3.94 11.16 5.28
C PHE A 16 -3.69 10.29 4.04
N MET A 17 -4.23 10.67 2.87
CA MET A 17 -4.05 9.97 1.59
C MET A 17 -2.77 10.36 0.84
N LEU A 18 -2.03 11.39 1.26
CA LEU A 18 -0.89 11.92 0.48
C LEU A 18 0.49 11.44 0.96
N SER A 19 0.57 10.56 1.96
CA SER A 19 1.85 10.05 2.46
C SER A 19 1.86 8.54 2.71
N LEU A 20 1.07 7.78 1.95
CA LEU A 20 1.45 6.40 1.66
C LEU A 20 2.61 6.44 0.67
N PRO A 21 3.61 5.54 0.79
CA PRO A 21 4.74 5.52 -0.11
C PRO A 21 4.19 5.46 -1.53
N VAL A 22 4.70 6.37 -2.36
CA VAL A 22 4.69 6.37 -3.82
C VAL A 22 3.87 5.21 -4.39
N GLN A 23 2.76 5.53 -5.05
CA GLN A 23 2.13 4.68 -6.05
C GLN A 23 3.22 4.12 -6.98
N ALA A 24 3.84 3.01 -6.59
CA ALA A 24 4.34 2.05 -7.53
C ALA A 24 3.07 1.60 -8.23
N GLU A 25 2.79 2.27 -9.35
CA GLU A 25 1.64 2.07 -10.21
C GLU A 25 1.36 0.57 -10.27
N LEU A 26 0.25 0.13 -9.67
CA LEU A 26 -0.32 -1.18 -9.96
C LEU A 26 -0.82 -1.13 -11.40
N ARG A 27 0.11 -1.06 -12.35
CA ARG A 27 -0.19 -1.45 -13.71
C ARG A 27 -0.48 -2.95 -13.61
N CYS A 28 -1.65 -3.41 -13.99
CA CYS A 28 -2.05 -4.81 -13.96
C CYS A 28 -1.86 -5.49 -15.32
N VAL A 29 -1.54 -4.70 -16.34
CA VAL A 29 -1.39 -5.18 -17.70
C VAL A 29 -0.10 -4.64 -18.33
N ALA A 30 0.52 -5.45 -19.18
CA ALA A 30 1.66 -5.03 -19.99
C ALA A 30 1.19 -4.52 -21.36
N ASN A 31 1.97 -3.64 -21.99
CA ASN A 31 1.72 -3.15 -23.35
C ASN A 31 0.32 -2.54 -23.51
N THR A 32 0.00 -1.58 -22.65
CA THR A 32 -1.31 -0.93 -22.64
C THR A 32 -1.50 -0.07 -23.87
N VAL A 33 -2.70 -0.14 -24.46
CA VAL A 33 -3.11 0.74 -25.55
C VAL A 33 -3.45 2.10 -24.95
N ASP A 34 -2.93 3.18 -25.55
CA ASP A 34 -3.40 4.53 -25.23
C ASP A 34 -4.85 4.67 -25.71
N ILE A 35 -5.76 4.80 -24.74
CA ILE A 35 -7.18 4.91 -25.03
C ILE A 35 -7.65 6.35 -25.17
N GLU A 36 -6.85 7.35 -24.80
CA GLU A 36 -7.29 8.75 -24.86
C GLU A 36 -7.84 9.19 -26.23
N PRO A 37 -7.26 8.76 -27.37
CA PRO A 37 -7.77 9.14 -28.69
C PRO A 37 -9.20 8.66 -28.97
N PHE A 38 -9.71 7.66 -28.24
CA PHE A 38 -11.09 7.18 -28.42
C PHE A 38 -12.12 8.04 -27.69
N PHE A 39 -11.69 8.93 -26.79
CA PHE A 39 -12.61 9.67 -25.93
C PHE A 39 -12.57 11.17 -26.18
N SER A 40 -13.70 11.82 -25.92
CA SER A 40 -13.87 13.28 -25.94
C SER A 40 -14.40 13.77 -24.58
N ALA A 41 -14.38 15.07 -24.31
CA ALA A 41 -15.02 15.59 -23.10
C ALA A 41 -16.53 15.30 -23.11
N ALA A 42 -17.08 14.85 -21.97
CA ALA A 42 -18.50 14.57 -21.82
C ALA A 42 -19.32 15.87 -21.75
N THR A 43 -20.40 15.90 -22.51
CA THR A 43 -21.38 17.00 -22.52
C THR A 43 -22.47 16.79 -21.47
N ALA A 44 -23.35 17.78 -21.29
CA ALA A 44 -24.52 17.64 -20.43
C ALA A 44 -25.50 16.60 -21.00
N GLU A 45 -25.65 16.56 -22.32
CA GLU A 45 -26.52 15.63 -23.04
C GLU A 45 -26.05 14.17 -22.84
N ASP A 46 -24.73 13.91 -22.92
CA ASP A 46 -24.18 12.56 -22.69
C ASP A 46 -24.51 12.06 -21.27
N LYS A 47 -24.41 12.94 -20.28
CA LYS A 47 -24.73 12.62 -18.87
C LYS A 47 -26.23 12.42 -18.66
N GLN A 48 -27.06 13.23 -19.32
CA GLN A 48 -28.50 13.04 -19.30
C GLN A 48 -28.91 11.70 -19.92
N GLN A 49 -28.21 11.24 -20.96
CA GLN A 49 -28.44 9.92 -21.55
C GLN A 49 -28.13 8.79 -20.54
N VAL A 50 -27.06 8.92 -19.74
CA VAL A 50 -26.78 7.99 -18.63
C VAL A 50 -27.92 7.98 -17.63
N GLU A 51 -28.38 9.15 -17.17
CA GLU A 51 -29.49 9.26 -16.22
C GLU A 51 -30.78 8.61 -16.76
N GLN A 52 -31.10 8.85 -18.03
CA GLN A 52 -32.26 8.25 -18.71
C GLN A 52 -32.15 6.73 -18.85
N ALA A 53 -30.97 6.21 -19.21
CA ALA A 53 -30.74 4.78 -19.36
C ALA A 53 -30.87 4.01 -18.03
N ILE A 54 -30.51 4.67 -16.92
CA ILE A 54 -30.67 4.13 -15.57
C ILE A 54 -32.10 4.28 -15.07
N ASN A 55 -32.82 5.33 -15.47
CA ASN A 55 -34.21 5.58 -15.10
C ASN A 55 -34.45 5.43 -13.58
N SER A 56 -33.56 6.02 -12.77
CA SER A 56 -33.58 5.95 -11.30
C SER A 56 -33.44 4.54 -10.69
N SER A 57 -33.08 3.52 -11.47
CA SER A 57 -32.90 2.16 -10.95
C SER A 57 -31.61 1.99 -10.13
N VAL A 58 -30.70 2.95 -10.18
CA VAL A 58 -29.41 2.95 -9.48
C VAL A 58 -29.19 4.33 -8.86
N ASN A 59 -28.65 4.39 -7.65
CA ASN A 59 -28.23 5.64 -7.04
C ASN A 59 -26.95 6.13 -7.73
N LEU A 60 -27.03 7.26 -8.45
CA LEU A 60 -25.92 7.85 -9.20
C LEU A 60 -25.05 8.81 -8.36
N VAL A 61 -25.44 9.09 -7.11
CA VAL A 61 -24.66 9.97 -6.22
C VAL A 61 -23.20 9.51 -6.07
N PRO A 62 -22.89 8.22 -5.84
CA PRO A 62 -21.51 7.76 -5.71
C PRO A 62 -20.69 7.91 -7.00
N PHE A 63 -21.35 8.00 -8.16
CA PHE A 63 -20.68 8.15 -9.45
C PHE A 63 -20.30 9.60 -9.75
N GLY A 64 -20.96 10.60 -9.15
CA GLY A 64 -20.56 12.00 -9.32
C GLY A 64 -20.63 12.49 -10.78
N LEU A 65 -21.68 12.15 -11.52
CA LEU A 65 -21.88 12.55 -12.92
C LEU A 65 -21.86 14.08 -13.14
N SER A 66 -22.08 14.88 -12.10
CA SER A 66 -22.00 16.33 -12.14
C SER A 66 -20.58 16.87 -12.39
N ALA A 67 -19.52 16.09 -12.12
CA ALA A 67 -18.13 16.51 -12.30
C ALA A 67 -17.81 16.85 -13.77
N SER A 68 -16.91 17.80 -14.04
CA SER A 68 -16.63 18.27 -15.42
C SER A 68 -15.58 17.44 -16.17
N ASP A 69 -14.85 16.57 -15.49
CA ASP A 69 -13.67 15.84 -15.97
C ASP A 69 -13.99 14.47 -16.61
N TRP A 70 -15.26 14.19 -16.88
CA TRP A 70 -15.69 12.97 -17.55
C TRP A 70 -15.27 12.95 -19.02
N LYS A 71 -14.77 11.80 -19.46
CA LYS A 71 -14.52 11.53 -20.86
C LYS A 71 -15.56 10.54 -21.40
N VAL A 72 -15.98 10.72 -22.65
CA VAL A 72 -17.04 9.93 -23.29
C VAL A 72 -16.63 9.39 -24.65
N HIS A 73 -16.99 8.14 -24.90
CA HIS A 73 -17.06 7.51 -26.21
C HIS A 73 -18.53 7.31 -26.60
N ARG A 74 -18.92 7.80 -27.78
CA ARG A 74 -20.30 7.75 -28.26
C ARG A 74 -20.50 6.55 -29.17
N GLY A 75 -21.24 5.55 -28.69
CA GLY A 75 -21.48 4.29 -29.38
C GLY A 75 -20.63 3.15 -28.85
N ASP A 76 -20.47 2.11 -29.66
CA ASP A 76 -19.70 0.90 -29.33
C ASP A 76 -18.20 1.14 -29.51
N LEU A 77 -17.42 0.80 -28.48
CA LEU A 77 -15.97 0.91 -28.47
C LEU A 77 -15.33 -0.48 -28.60
N VAL A 78 -14.43 -0.64 -29.58
CA VAL A 78 -13.57 -1.83 -29.72
C VAL A 78 -12.11 -1.42 -29.60
N VAL A 79 -11.37 -2.07 -28.72
CA VAL A 79 -9.93 -1.85 -28.52
C VAL A 79 -9.17 -3.16 -28.74
N GLU A 80 -8.15 -3.10 -29.60
CA GLU A 80 -7.25 -4.22 -29.88
C GLU A 80 -6.04 -4.16 -28.93
N GLY A 81 -6.09 -4.94 -27.85
CA GLY A 81 -5.01 -5.01 -26.85
C GLY A 81 -5.50 -4.75 -25.43
N ASN A 82 -4.55 -4.67 -24.49
CA ASN A 82 -4.85 -4.43 -23.09
C ASN A 82 -5.17 -2.95 -22.86
N ILE A 83 -6.15 -2.66 -22.00
CA ILE A 83 -6.45 -1.29 -21.56
C ILE A 83 -6.25 -1.15 -20.06
N GLU A 84 -5.77 0.03 -19.68
CA GLU A 84 -5.56 0.40 -18.30
C GLU A 84 -5.86 1.88 -18.15
N SER A 85 -6.74 2.25 -17.23
CA SER A 85 -7.03 3.66 -16.98
C SER A 85 -7.47 3.93 -15.56
N ASN A 86 -7.11 5.11 -15.08
CA ASN A 86 -7.62 5.71 -13.86
C ASN A 86 -8.62 6.83 -14.17
N GLN A 87 -9.10 6.99 -15.39
CA GLN A 87 -9.94 8.12 -15.79
C GLN A 87 -11.43 7.84 -15.52
N LYS A 88 -12.23 8.92 -15.42
CA LYS A 88 -13.70 8.84 -15.40
C LYS A 88 -14.22 8.68 -16.83
N LEU A 89 -14.73 7.50 -17.16
CA LEU A 89 -15.07 7.15 -18.55
C LEU A 89 -16.56 6.81 -18.70
N ILE A 90 -17.16 7.30 -19.78
CA ILE A 90 -18.50 6.91 -20.25
C ILE A 90 -18.35 6.25 -21.62
N VAL A 91 -18.93 5.08 -21.81
CA VAL A 91 -19.16 4.46 -23.12
C VAL A 91 -20.67 4.33 -23.31
N LEU A 92 -21.22 5.04 -24.29
CA LEU A 92 -22.67 5.08 -24.55
C LEU A 92 -23.18 3.86 -25.36
N GLY A 93 -22.43 2.76 -25.32
CA GLY A 93 -22.69 1.52 -26.04
C GLY A 93 -21.92 0.36 -25.42
N ASN A 94 -21.60 -0.66 -26.21
CA ASN A 94 -20.79 -1.80 -25.79
C ASN A 94 -19.30 -1.45 -25.70
N LEU A 95 -18.58 -2.07 -24.77
CA LEU A 95 -17.12 -2.03 -24.69
C LEU A 95 -16.56 -3.42 -24.96
N THR A 96 -15.78 -3.57 -26.03
CA THR A 96 -15.08 -4.81 -26.37
C THR A 96 -13.58 -4.59 -26.38
N VAL A 97 -12.88 -5.27 -25.50
CA VAL A 97 -11.42 -5.21 -25.38
C VAL A 97 -10.86 -6.58 -25.74
N LYS A 98 -10.09 -6.68 -26.82
CA LYS A 98 -9.40 -7.92 -27.20
C LYS A 98 -8.12 -8.10 -26.40
N GLY A 99 -8.28 -8.18 -25.08
CA GLY A 99 -7.20 -8.19 -24.12
C GLY A 99 -7.74 -8.06 -22.70
N ASN A 100 -6.88 -7.65 -21.79
CA ASN A 100 -7.20 -7.44 -20.39
C ASN A 100 -7.67 -6.00 -20.13
N ILE A 101 -8.61 -5.84 -19.21
CA ILE A 101 -9.04 -4.54 -18.67
C ILE A 101 -8.50 -4.41 -17.25
N SER A 102 -7.88 -3.27 -16.97
CA SER A 102 -7.56 -2.86 -15.60
C SER A 102 -8.00 -1.42 -15.32
N THR A 103 -8.54 -1.21 -14.12
CA THR A 103 -8.61 0.12 -13.52
C THR A 103 -7.66 0.20 -12.33
N PHE A 104 -7.22 1.41 -12.00
CA PHE A 104 -6.35 1.67 -10.85
C PHE A 104 -6.74 3.00 -10.16
N SER A 105 -8.05 3.21 -9.98
CA SER A 105 -8.59 4.35 -9.26
C SER A 105 -9.74 3.95 -8.35
N LEU A 106 -9.58 4.21 -7.06
CA LEU A 106 -10.63 4.09 -6.05
C LEU A 106 -11.71 5.18 -6.13
N SER A 107 -11.68 6.09 -7.09
CA SER A 107 -12.63 7.23 -7.12
C SER A 107 -13.10 7.64 -8.51
N ASN A 108 -12.52 7.08 -9.57
CA ASN A 108 -12.86 7.43 -10.93
C ASN A 108 -13.70 6.33 -11.58
N PRO A 109 -15.04 6.49 -11.58
CA PRO A 109 -15.94 5.46 -12.09
C PRO A 109 -15.90 5.28 -13.61
N TRP A 110 -16.31 4.07 -14.03
CA TRP A 110 -16.60 3.76 -15.42
C TRP A 110 -18.10 3.47 -15.61
N VAL A 111 -18.70 4.12 -16.60
CA VAL A 111 -20.10 3.93 -17.00
C VAL A 111 -20.15 3.36 -18.41
N ILE A 112 -20.78 2.19 -18.57
CA ILE A 112 -20.95 1.52 -19.85
C ILE A 112 -22.44 1.23 -20.05
N LEU A 113 -23.06 1.86 -21.05
CA LEU A 113 -24.48 1.70 -21.36
C LEU A 113 -24.79 0.48 -22.25
N GLY A 114 -23.92 -0.52 -22.22
CA GLY A 114 -24.03 -1.77 -22.96
C GLY A 114 -23.29 -2.92 -22.26
N ASN A 115 -22.88 -3.91 -23.03
CA ASN A 115 -22.11 -5.05 -22.54
C ASN A 115 -20.61 -4.73 -22.48
N VAL A 116 -19.90 -5.39 -21.58
CA VAL A 116 -18.43 -5.36 -21.51
C VAL A 116 -17.88 -6.74 -21.87
N THR A 117 -16.97 -6.81 -22.83
CA THR A 117 -16.29 -8.05 -23.23
C THR A 117 -14.78 -7.91 -23.12
N ALA A 118 -14.12 -8.87 -22.46
CA ALA A 118 -12.67 -8.86 -22.27
C ALA A 118 -12.09 -10.27 -22.06
N THR A 119 -10.76 -10.38 -21.97
CA THR A 119 -10.08 -11.61 -21.54
C THR A 119 -10.15 -11.75 -20.03
N ASN A 120 -9.60 -10.79 -19.30
CA ASN A 120 -9.72 -10.65 -17.84
C ASN A 120 -10.09 -9.20 -17.50
N ILE A 121 -10.76 -8.98 -16.38
CA ILE A 121 -11.13 -7.66 -15.86
C ILE A 121 -10.69 -7.58 -14.41
N VAL A 122 -9.86 -6.60 -14.07
CA VAL A 122 -9.50 -6.26 -12.69
C VAL A 122 -9.84 -4.80 -12.46
N THR A 123 -10.78 -4.54 -11.57
CA THR A 123 -11.26 -3.17 -11.34
C THR A 123 -11.32 -2.85 -9.87
N ASP A 124 -10.71 -1.74 -9.49
CA ASP A 124 -10.85 -1.05 -8.22
C ASP A 124 -11.77 0.19 -8.33
N SER A 125 -12.17 0.53 -9.55
CA SER A 125 -13.07 1.63 -9.86
C SER A 125 -14.53 1.22 -9.74
N PRO A 126 -15.42 2.13 -9.31
CA PRO A 126 -16.85 1.87 -9.35
C PRO A 126 -17.33 1.65 -10.79
N LEU A 127 -18.06 0.55 -11.01
CA LEU A 127 -18.62 0.21 -12.32
C LEU A 127 -20.13 0.45 -12.36
N LEU A 128 -20.60 1.08 -13.43
CA LEU A 128 -22.01 1.10 -13.79
C LEU A 128 -22.17 0.51 -15.19
N ILE A 129 -22.72 -0.70 -15.28
CA ILE A 129 -22.89 -1.42 -16.54
C ILE A 129 -24.37 -1.75 -16.69
N THR A 130 -25.00 -1.28 -17.77
CA THR A 130 -26.42 -1.58 -18.03
C THR A 130 -26.64 -2.94 -18.69
N GLY A 131 -25.62 -3.48 -19.35
CA GLY A 131 -25.58 -4.84 -19.89
C GLY A 131 -24.87 -5.85 -18.98
N SER A 132 -24.34 -6.89 -19.60
CA SER A 132 -23.58 -7.97 -18.95
C SER A 132 -22.06 -7.76 -19.08
N ILE A 133 -21.31 -8.32 -18.12
CA ILE A 133 -19.87 -8.55 -18.26
C ILE A 133 -19.66 -9.95 -18.82
N ASN A 134 -18.84 -10.06 -19.87
CA ASN A 134 -18.43 -11.32 -20.48
C ASN A 134 -16.90 -11.38 -20.55
N ALA A 135 -16.27 -12.03 -19.58
CA ALA A 135 -14.84 -12.30 -19.59
C ALA A 135 -14.58 -13.77 -19.93
N SER A 136 -13.59 -14.08 -20.77
CA SER A 136 -13.21 -15.48 -21.01
C SER A 136 -12.42 -16.08 -19.83
N GLY A 137 -11.79 -15.23 -19.02
CA GLY A 137 -10.95 -15.57 -17.88
C GLY A 137 -11.56 -15.08 -16.55
N LEU A 138 -10.88 -14.16 -15.87
CA LEU A 138 -11.23 -13.70 -14.52
C LEU A 138 -11.98 -12.36 -14.55
N VAL A 139 -12.97 -12.21 -13.68
CA VAL A 139 -13.49 -10.91 -13.25
C VAL A 139 -13.15 -10.72 -11.77
N PHE A 140 -12.36 -9.70 -11.46
CA PHE A 140 -12.01 -9.28 -10.11
C PHE A 140 -12.52 -7.87 -9.88
N ILE A 141 -13.46 -7.70 -8.94
CA ILE A 141 -14.03 -6.41 -8.57
C ILE A 141 -13.65 -6.10 -7.13
N ASP A 142 -12.84 -5.07 -6.95
CA ASP A 142 -12.43 -4.54 -5.65
C ASP A 142 -13.27 -3.31 -5.29
N SER A 143 -14.37 -3.54 -4.59
CA SER A 143 -15.26 -2.48 -4.11
C SER A 143 -14.84 -2.05 -2.70
N TYR A 144 -13.84 -1.17 -2.65
CA TYR A 144 -13.32 -0.58 -1.43
C TYR A 144 -13.88 0.85 -1.21
N TYR A 145 -14.07 1.29 0.05
CA TYR A 145 -14.77 2.55 0.43
C TYR A 145 -16.26 2.62 -0.01
N ASP A 146 -16.83 3.83 -0.12
CA ASP A 146 -18.22 4.10 -0.54
C ASP A 146 -18.44 3.97 -2.07
N ASN A 147 -17.81 2.96 -2.69
CA ASN A 147 -17.73 2.79 -4.15
C ASN A 147 -18.53 1.59 -4.67
N PRO A 148 -19.88 1.64 -4.67
CA PRO A 148 -20.69 0.53 -5.13
C PRO A 148 -20.53 0.31 -6.64
N SER A 149 -20.54 -0.95 -7.06
CA SER A 149 -20.62 -1.32 -8.46
C SER A 149 -21.98 -1.92 -8.77
N THR A 150 -22.58 -1.52 -9.90
CA THR A 150 -23.86 -2.04 -10.37
C THR A 150 -23.75 -2.53 -11.79
N ILE A 151 -24.00 -3.82 -11.97
CA ILE A 151 -24.08 -4.52 -13.25
C ILE A 151 -25.54 -4.97 -13.39
N LYS A 152 -26.32 -4.32 -14.27
CA LYS A 152 -27.74 -4.67 -14.45
C LYS A 152 -27.93 -6.00 -15.18
N GLY A 153 -26.92 -6.48 -15.91
CA GLY A 153 -26.90 -7.80 -16.52
C GLY A 153 -26.23 -8.86 -15.65
N SER A 154 -25.76 -9.91 -16.30
CA SER A 154 -25.01 -11.02 -15.69
C SER A 154 -23.51 -10.74 -15.68
N ILE A 155 -22.77 -11.38 -14.75
CA ILE A 155 -21.32 -11.51 -14.84
C ILE A 155 -21.00 -12.94 -15.28
N ASN A 156 -20.47 -13.09 -16.48
CA ASN A 156 -20.04 -14.37 -17.06
C ASN A 156 -18.52 -14.38 -17.13
N ALA A 157 -17.89 -15.31 -16.42
CA ALA A 157 -16.44 -15.46 -16.38
C ALA A 157 -16.05 -16.89 -16.02
N ARG A 158 -14.81 -17.30 -16.29
CA ARG A 158 -14.31 -18.57 -15.75
C ARG A 158 -14.25 -18.54 -14.23
N GLY A 159 -13.73 -17.44 -13.67
CA GLY A 159 -13.67 -17.20 -12.22
C GLY A 159 -14.12 -15.79 -11.88
N ILE A 160 -14.79 -15.64 -10.74
CA ILE A 160 -15.27 -14.34 -10.24
C ILE A 160 -14.79 -14.13 -8.81
N PHE A 161 -14.07 -13.03 -8.59
CA PHE A 161 -13.75 -12.52 -7.26
C PHE A 161 -14.45 -11.18 -7.04
N ILE A 162 -15.14 -11.05 -5.92
CA ILE A 162 -15.79 -9.81 -5.51
C ILE A 162 -15.31 -9.47 -4.11
N ASN A 163 -14.69 -8.32 -3.93
CA ASN A 163 -14.47 -7.73 -2.62
C ASN A 163 -15.54 -6.66 -2.38
N ASP A 164 -16.60 -7.00 -1.64
CA ASP A 164 -17.74 -6.13 -1.34
C ASP A 164 -17.97 -5.96 0.17
N ILE A 165 -16.89 -6.06 0.96
CA ILE A 165 -16.94 -5.93 2.43
C ILE A 165 -17.42 -4.52 2.83
N ILE A 166 -17.00 -3.49 2.09
CA ILE A 166 -17.28 -2.08 2.43
C ILE A 166 -18.41 -1.53 1.55
N ALA A 167 -18.31 -1.68 0.23
CA ALA A 167 -19.36 -1.28 -0.70
C ALA A 167 -19.96 -2.46 -1.47
N PRO A 168 -21.27 -2.45 -1.74
CA PRO A 168 -21.94 -3.55 -2.41
C PRO A 168 -21.60 -3.62 -3.90
N VAL A 169 -21.44 -4.85 -4.40
CA VAL A 169 -21.43 -5.16 -5.83
C VAL A 169 -22.72 -5.89 -6.18
N VAL A 170 -23.54 -5.27 -7.02
CA VAL A 170 -24.85 -5.81 -7.44
C VAL A 170 -24.75 -6.27 -8.88
N ALA A 171 -25.10 -7.54 -9.11
CA ALA A 171 -25.27 -8.14 -10.43
C ALA A 171 -26.59 -8.93 -10.47
N SER A 172 -27.27 -8.99 -11.61
CA SER A 172 -28.53 -9.74 -11.72
C SER A 172 -28.34 -11.25 -11.64
N SER A 173 -27.23 -11.76 -12.14
CA SER A 173 -26.81 -13.16 -11.99
C SER A 173 -25.30 -13.30 -12.22
N THR A 174 -24.75 -14.42 -11.80
CA THR A 174 -23.36 -14.80 -12.08
C THR A 174 -23.32 -16.20 -12.69
N ASN A 175 -22.38 -16.40 -13.61
CA ASN A 175 -22.12 -17.68 -14.25
C ASN A 175 -20.61 -17.90 -14.32
N SER A 176 -20.11 -18.86 -13.55
CA SER A 176 -18.69 -19.15 -13.44
C SER A 176 -18.41 -20.54 -12.89
N GLU A 177 -17.17 -21.02 -13.04
CA GLU A 177 -16.72 -22.28 -12.42
C GLU A 177 -16.63 -22.13 -10.89
N PHE A 178 -16.29 -20.92 -10.43
CA PHE A 178 -16.36 -20.51 -9.04
C PHE A 178 -16.72 -19.02 -8.94
N MET A 179 -17.46 -18.65 -7.89
CA MET A 179 -17.64 -17.26 -7.49
C MET A 179 -17.25 -17.16 -6.03
N VAL A 180 -16.39 -16.21 -5.73
CA VAL A 180 -15.81 -16.08 -4.42
C VAL A 180 -15.94 -14.63 -3.99
N ARG A 181 -16.71 -14.38 -2.92
CA ARG A 181 -17.13 -13.05 -2.49
C ARG A 181 -16.69 -12.76 -1.07
N ALA A 182 -15.97 -11.68 -0.84
CA ALA A 182 -15.34 -11.37 0.44
C ALA A 182 -16.35 -11.15 1.59
N SER A 183 -17.58 -10.73 1.30
CA SER A 183 -18.66 -10.68 2.29
C SER A 183 -19.22 -12.06 2.67
N ASP A 184 -19.04 -13.09 1.81
CA ASP A 184 -19.46 -14.46 2.10
C ASP A 184 -18.34 -15.23 2.82
N LYS A 185 -18.44 -15.24 4.15
CA LYS A 185 -17.39 -15.77 5.03
C LYS A 185 -17.38 -17.30 5.14
N ASN A 186 -18.35 -18.00 4.54
CA ASN A 186 -18.54 -19.45 4.73
C ASN A 186 -18.41 -20.28 3.45
N ASP A 187 -18.03 -19.68 2.32
CA ASP A 187 -17.98 -20.34 1.02
C ASP A 187 -16.67 -21.14 0.79
N THR A 188 -16.46 -22.19 1.58
CA THR A 188 -15.26 -23.03 1.45
C THR A 188 -15.26 -23.85 0.15
N GLU A 189 -16.43 -24.16 -0.42
CA GLU A 189 -16.53 -24.91 -1.67
C GLU A 189 -15.96 -24.13 -2.86
N ASN A 190 -16.39 -22.88 -3.06
CA ASN A 190 -15.85 -22.08 -4.16
C ASN A 190 -14.40 -21.66 -3.91
N VAL A 191 -13.97 -21.52 -2.66
CA VAL A 191 -12.54 -21.33 -2.32
C VAL A 191 -11.70 -22.52 -2.76
N LYS A 192 -12.13 -23.76 -2.48
CA LYS A 192 -11.44 -24.97 -2.95
C LYS A 192 -11.37 -25.00 -4.48
N LYS A 193 -12.48 -24.71 -5.17
CA LYS A 193 -12.49 -24.61 -6.65
C LYS A 193 -11.52 -23.54 -7.16
N ALA A 194 -11.49 -22.38 -6.52
CA ALA A 194 -10.58 -21.30 -6.88
C ALA A 194 -9.12 -21.73 -6.74
N LEU A 195 -8.72 -22.38 -5.64
CA LEU A 195 -7.35 -22.89 -5.42
C LEU A 195 -6.94 -23.97 -6.44
N MET A 196 -7.90 -24.69 -7.01
CA MET A 196 -7.66 -25.65 -8.10
C MET A 196 -7.44 -24.97 -9.47
N ILE A 197 -7.98 -23.77 -9.68
CA ILE A 197 -8.04 -23.10 -10.98
C ILE A 197 -7.04 -21.94 -11.10
N ILE A 198 -6.87 -21.16 -10.04
CA ILE A 198 -6.07 -19.93 -9.99
C ILE A 198 -4.68 -20.23 -9.46
N ASN A 199 -3.67 -19.60 -10.06
CA ASN A 199 -2.28 -19.75 -9.63
C ASN A 199 -2.12 -19.35 -8.15
N PRO A 200 -1.50 -20.19 -7.29
CA PRO A 200 -1.23 -19.86 -5.90
C PRO A 200 -0.48 -18.54 -5.71
N ASP A 201 0.31 -18.08 -6.68
CA ASP A 201 0.97 -16.76 -6.63
C ASP A 201 0.03 -15.57 -6.81
N ALA A 202 -1.22 -15.80 -7.20
CA ALA A 202 -2.26 -14.75 -7.26
C ALA A 202 -2.85 -14.46 -5.87
N TYR A 203 -2.65 -15.34 -4.89
CA TYR A 203 -3.18 -15.19 -3.53
C TYR A 203 -2.21 -14.43 -2.64
N TYR A 204 -2.73 -13.72 -1.65
CA TYR A 204 -1.94 -13.11 -0.60
C TYR A 204 -1.99 -13.96 0.67
N TRP A 205 -0.90 -14.66 0.95
CA TRP A 205 -0.83 -15.66 2.02
C TRP A 205 -0.49 -15.06 3.41
N GLY A 206 -1.15 -13.95 3.79
CA GLY A 206 -0.87 -13.23 5.04
C GLY A 206 -1.46 -13.83 6.33
N LEU A 207 -1.36 -13.07 7.43
CA LEU A 207 -1.74 -13.47 8.79
C LEU A 207 -3.15 -14.10 8.87
N ILE A 208 -3.27 -15.31 9.41
CA ILE A 208 -4.54 -15.95 9.80
C ILE A 208 -4.62 -15.96 11.33
N ASN A 209 -5.73 -15.47 11.90
CA ASN A 209 -5.94 -15.43 13.36
C ASN A 209 -6.94 -16.51 13.85
N ASP A 210 -7.52 -17.31 12.96
CA ASP A 210 -8.63 -18.22 13.26
C ASP A 210 -8.27 -19.70 13.02
N GLU A 211 -9.14 -20.60 13.51
CA GLU A 211 -8.98 -22.05 13.48
C GLU A 211 -9.39 -22.68 12.13
N ASP A 212 -10.00 -21.90 11.23
CA ASP A 212 -10.41 -22.33 9.89
C ASP A 212 -9.52 -21.71 8.81
N ALA A 213 -8.52 -22.48 8.37
CA ALA A 213 -7.50 -22.00 7.45
C ALA A 213 -8.05 -21.62 6.07
N LEU A 214 -9.02 -22.37 5.53
CA LEU A 214 -9.58 -22.08 4.22
C LEU A 214 -10.44 -20.81 4.26
N LYS A 215 -11.25 -20.62 5.30
CA LYS A 215 -12.02 -19.38 5.48
C LYS A 215 -11.13 -18.16 5.69
N GLU A 216 -10.02 -18.31 6.39
CA GLU A 216 -9.14 -17.18 6.71
C GLU A 216 -8.16 -16.82 5.60
N ILE A 217 -7.63 -17.80 4.86
CA ILE A 217 -6.94 -17.55 3.59
C ILE A 217 -7.81 -16.60 2.79
N PHE A 218 -9.10 -16.90 2.71
CA PHE A 218 -9.99 -16.13 1.88
C PHE A 218 -10.27 -14.71 2.38
N LYS A 219 -10.66 -14.52 3.65
CA LYS A 219 -10.98 -13.18 4.21
C LYS A 219 -9.88 -12.15 3.98
N ARG A 220 -8.61 -12.54 4.14
CA ARG A 220 -7.48 -11.60 4.07
C ARG A 220 -6.74 -11.64 2.74
N SER A 221 -6.74 -12.78 2.03
CA SER A 221 -6.21 -12.83 0.67
C SER A 221 -7.00 -11.90 -0.21
N ASN A 222 -8.33 -11.96 -0.21
CA ASN A 222 -9.13 -11.21 -1.18
C ASN A 222 -8.89 -9.70 -1.18
N ILE A 223 -8.76 -9.11 0.02
CA ILE A 223 -8.49 -7.67 0.20
C ILE A 223 -7.10 -7.28 -0.36
N ARG A 224 -6.17 -8.23 -0.43
CA ARG A 224 -4.76 -8.00 -0.83
C ARG A 224 -4.39 -8.74 -2.13
N MET A 225 -5.35 -9.41 -2.76
CA MET A 225 -5.15 -10.21 -3.97
C MET A 225 -5.04 -9.37 -5.22
N ALA A 226 -5.61 -8.15 -5.23
CA ALA A 226 -5.62 -7.28 -6.41
C ALA A 226 -4.22 -7.17 -7.04
N GLY A 227 -3.19 -6.83 -6.25
CA GLY A 227 -1.81 -6.72 -6.74
C GLY A 227 -1.20 -8.02 -7.24
N ASN A 228 -1.48 -9.13 -6.58
CA ASN A 228 -0.96 -10.43 -6.99
C ASN A 228 -1.64 -10.92 -8.28
N VAL A 229 -2.97 -10.76 -8.39
CA VAL A 229 -3.73 -11.02 -9.62
C VAL A 229 -3.19 -10.18 -10.78
N CYS A 230 -2.98 -8.89 -10.56
CA CYS A 230 -2.36 -7.97 -11.53
C CYS A 230 -0.99 -8.46 -12.01
N ASN A 231 -0.12 -8.87 -11.08
CA ASN A 231 1.18 -9.41 -11.41
C ASN A 231 1.10 -10.72 -12.22
N GLN A 232 0.17 -11.63 -11.88
CA GLN A 232 0.00 -12.87 -12.62
C GLN A 232 -0.64 -12.65 -13.99
N MET A 233 -1.49 -11.64 -14.16
CA MET A 233 -2.01 -11.24 -15.47
C MET A 233 -0.91 -10.78 -16.42
N LYS A 234 0.03 -9.94 -15.94
CA LYS A 234 1.21 -9.54 -16.74
C LYS A 234 2.07 -10.70 -17.19
N LYS A 235 2.18 -11.73 -16.35
CA LYS A 235 2.95 -12.96 -16.62
C LYS A 235 2.17 -13.98 -17.45
N GLU A 236 0.92 -13.68 -17.82
CA GLU A 236 -0.01 -14.61 -18.47
C GLU A 236 -0.17 -15.94 -17.70
N ALA A 237 0.01 -15.88 -16.37
CA ALA A 237 0.11 -17.04 -15.48
C ALA A 237 -0.99 -17.04 -14.41
N LEU A 238 -2.09 -16.33 -14.66
CA LEU A 238 -3.21 -16.19 -13.70
C LEU A 238 -3.89 -17.52 -13.40
N PHE A 239 -4.06 -18.36 -14.43
CA PHE A 239 -4.66 -19.68 -14.32
C PHE A 239 -3.60 -20.77 -14.27
N ARG A 240 -3.85 -21.81 -13.48
CA ARG A 240 -2.96 -22.97 -13.38
C ARG A 240 -3.02 -23.80 -14.66
N PRO A 241 -1.89 -24.26 -15.21
CA PRO A 241 -1.89 -25.16 -16.36
C PRO A 241 -2.41 -26.56 -15.99
N LYS A 242 -2.09 -27.07 -14.79
CA LYS A 242 -2.69 -28.28 -14.17
C LYS A 242 -2.36 -28.34 -12.67
N PRO A 243 -3.33 -28.55 -11.76
CA PRO A 243 -3.03 -28.75 -10.34
C PRO A 243 -2.38 -30.12 -10.07
N SER A 244 -1.76 -30.29 -8.89
CA SER A 244 -1.32 -31.61 -8.43
C SER A 244 -2.49 -32.60 -8.42
N PRO A 245 -2.30 -33.89 -8.81
CA PRO A 245 -3.35 -34.91 -8.71
C PRO A 245 -3.88 -35.08 -7.28
N GLU A 246 -3.06 -34.79 -6.28
CA GLU A 246 -3.37 -34.97 -4.87
C GLU A 246 -4.06 -33.74 -4.25
N LEU A 247 -4.07 -32.60 -4.94
CA LEU A 247 -4.58 -31.32 -4.40
C LEU A 247 -6.03 -31.43 -3.89
N VAL A 248 -6.89 -32.17 -4.59
CA VAL A 248 -8.29 -32.36 -4.17
C VAL A 248 -8.35 -33.03 -2.80
N GLN A 249 -7.54 -34.07 -2.59
CA GLN A 249 -7.48 -34.80 -1.34
C GLN A 249 -6.83 -33.94 -0.24
N GLU A 250 -5.79 -33.18 -0.58
CA GLU A 250 -5.10 -32.30 0.37
C GLU A 250 -6.00 -31.13 0.84
N LEU A 251 -6.74 -30.51 -0.07
CA LEU A 251 -7.74 -29.49 0.27
C LEU A 251 -8.86 -30.07 1.14
N GLN A 252 -9.26 -31.32 0.89
CA GLN A 252 -10.25 -32.02 1.72
C GLN A 252 -9.72 -32.28 3.14
N MET A 253 -8.46 -32.69 3.27
CA MET A 253 -7.81 -32.85 4.59
C MET A 253 -7.72 -31.53 5.36
N LEU A 254 -7.45 -30.41 4.67
CA LEU A 254 -7.46 -29.07 5.29
C LEU A 254 -8.85 -28.67 5.77
N ASP A 255 -9.88 -28.89 4.95
CA ASP A 255 -11.29 -28.57 5.26
C ASP A 255 -11.81 -29.38 6.47
N GLU A 256 -11.36 -30.63 6.60
CA GLU A 256 -11.67 -31.50 7.75
C GLU A 256 -10.85 -31.19 9.01
N GLY A 257 -9.86 -30.29 8.92
CA GLY A 257 -8.93 -30.01 10.02
C GLY A 257 -8.01 -31.19 10.37
N ASN A 258 -7.84 -32.15 9.45
CA ASN A 258 -7.04 -33.36 9.67
C ASN A 258 -5.54 -33.10 9.46
N VAL A 259 -4.96 -32.27 10.34
CA VAL A 259 -3.55 -31.86 10.28
C VAL A 259 -2.60 -33.07 10.34
N ALA A 260 -2.98 -34.12 11.07
CA ALA A 260 -2.21 -35.35 11.19
C ALA A 260 -2.02 -36.09 9.85
N ALA A 261 -2.90 -35.86 8.86
CA ALA A 261 -2.78 -36.50 7.54
C ALA A 261 -1.60 -35.95 6.70
N PHE A 262 -1.04 -34.81 7.07
CA PHE A 262 0.16 -34.25 6.44
C PHE A 262 1.45 -34.79 7.06
N GLU A 263 1.37 -35.47 8.21
CA GLU A 263 2.53 -35.97 8.92
C GLU A 263 3.17 -37.16 8.19
N GLY A 264 4.51 -37.18 8.16
CA GLY A 264 5.30 -38.26 7.55
C GLY A 264 5.32 -38.27 6.01
N ARG A 265 4.61 -37.34 5.37
CA ARG A 265 4.76 -37.05 3.93
C ARG A 265 5.90 -36.05 3.73
N ASP A 266 6.53 -36.13 2.57
CA ASP A 266 7.55 -35.17 2.13
C ASP A 266 6.84 -33.93 1.58
N ILE A 267 7.15 -32.74 2.14
CA ILE A 267 6.54 -31.49 1.68
C ILE A 267 6.80 -31.20 0.19
N ALA A 268 7.82 -31.80 -0.43
CA ALA A 268 8.10 -31.65 -1.85
C ALA A 268 7.01 -32.26 -2.75
N THR A 269 6.15 -33.14 -2.22
CA THR A 269 5.03 -33.73 -2.97
C THR A 269 3.76 -32.89 -2.89
N PHE A 270 3.68 -31.96 -1.95
CA PHE A 270 2.49 -31.16 -1.72
C PHE A 270 2.33 -30.07 -2.78
N ASP A 271 1.07 -29.73 -3.06
CA ASP A 271 0.78 -28.57 -3.89
C ASP A 271 1.21 -27.25 -3.21
N LEU A 272 1.58 -26.26 -4.03
CA LEU A 272 2.01 -24.94 -3.54
C LEU A 272 0.95 -24.27 -2.66
N ALA A 273 -0.34 -24.43 -2.98
CA ALA A 273 -1.44 -23.92 -2.15
C ALA A 273 -1.45 -24.56 -0.75
N ILE A 274 -1.04 -25.82 -0.64
CA ILE A 274 -1.02 -26.57 0.61
C ILE A 274 0.17 -26.15 1.46
N ILE A 275 1.40 -26.19 0.91
CA ILE A 275 2.60 -25.79 1.67
C ILE A 275 2.56 -24.33 2.12
N ARG A 276 1.88 -23.44 1.39
CA ARG A 276 1.68 -22.05 1.81
C ARG A 276 0.59 -21.91 2.87
N THR A 277 -0.29 -22.90 3.04
CA THR A 277 -1.35 -22.91 4.08
C THR A 277 -0.86 -23.50 5.40
N LEU A 278 -0.13 -24.62 5.34
CA LEU A 278 0.27 -25.42 6.50
C LEU A 278 0.94 -24.61 7.64
N PRO A 279 1.84 -23.65 7.40
CA PRO A 279 2.49 -22.87 8.46
C PRO A 279 1.53 -22.15 9.41
N ARG A 280 0.28 -21.93 9.00
CA ARG A 280 -0.74 -21.18 9.76
C ARG A 280 -1.64 -22.08 10.60
N LEU A 281 -1.53 -23.39 10.43
CA LEU A 281 -2.36 -24.35 11.17
C LEU A 281 -1.82 -24.54 12.58
N LYS A 282 -2.70 -24.48 13.58
CA LYS A 282 -2.38 -24.95 14.93
C LYS A 282 -2.21 -26.47 14.90
N GLY A 283 -1.30 -26.98 15.73
CA GLY A 283 -1.17 -28.43 15.95
C GLY A 283 -0.37 -29.21 14.91
N ILE A 284 0.24 -28.58 13.91
CA ILE A 284 1.27 -29.23 13.07
C ILE A 284 2.42 -29.74 13.94
N SER A 285 3.07 -30.85 13.59
CA SER A 285 4.20 -31.37 14.37
C SER A 285 5.46 -30.52 14.23
N ALA A 286 6.39 -30.68 15.18
CA ALA A 286 7.73 -30.08 15.08
C ALA A 286 8.49 -30.61 13.85
N ASN A 287 8.25 -31.86 13.43
CA ASN A 287 8.88 -32.43 12.25
C ASN A 287 8.38 -31.75 10.97
N LEU A 288 7.06 -31.56 10.86
CA LEU A 288 6.47 -30.85 9.72
C LEU A 288 6.92 -29.38 9.68
N ARG A 289 6.99 -28.68 10.83
CA ARG A 289 7.57 -27.32 10.91
C ARG A 289 9.02 -27.28 10.42
N LYS A 290 9.85 -28.24 10.83
CA LYS A 290 11.24 -28.37 10.37
C LYS A 290 11.34 -28.60 8.87
N GLN A 291 10.40 -29.33 8.26
CA GLN A 291 10.34 -29.43 6.80
C GLN A 291 9.95 -28.08 6.18
N LEU A 292 8.87 -27.44 6.65
CA LEU A 292 8.34 -26.19 6.09
C LEU A 292 9.33 -25.02 6.13
N ILE A 293 10.09 -24.87 7.23
CA ILE A 293 11.11 -23.81 7.34
C ILE A 293 12.31 -24.05 6.39
N ASN A 294 12.47 -25.28 5.89
CA ASN A 294 13.48 -25.67 4.90
C ASN A 294 12.87 -25.88 3.50
N SER A 295 11.66 -25.36 3.25
CA SER A 295 11.03 -25.37 1.93
C SER A 295 11.89 -24.61 0.90
N ASN A 296 11.64 -24.85 -0.38
CA ASN A 296 12.18 -24.02 -1.47
C ASN A 296 11.27 -22.81 -1.80
N ASP A 297 10.11 -22.69 -1.14
CA ASP A 297 9.17 -21.58 -1.33
C ASP A 297 9.36 -20.52 -0.24
N GLU A 298 9.79 -19.32 -0.65
CA GLU A 298 10.08 -18.22 0.27
C GLU A 298 8.86 -17.77 1.09
N GLN A 299 7.65 -17.80 0.51
CA GLN A 299 6.43 -17.43 1.24
C GLN A 299 6.06 -18.45 2.32
N THR A 300 6.28 -19.75 2.06
CA THR A 300 6.15 -20.80 3.08
C THR A 300 7.16 -20.57 4.20
N ILE A 301 8.42 -20.25 3.89
CA ILE A 301 9.47 -20.03 4.89
C ILE A 301 9.16 -18.80 5.75
N GLU A 302 8.79 -17.68 5.12
CA GLU A 302 8.36 -16.46 5.81
C GLU A 302 7.18 -16.75 6.74
N SER A 303 6.13 -17.40 6.23
CA SER A 303 4.97 -17.74 7.05
C SER A 303 5.36 -18.71 8.17
N MET A 304 6.27 -19.65 7.94
CA MET A 304 6.69 -20.59 8.96
C MET A 304 7.48 -19.90 10.07
N ALA A 305 8.44 -19.04 9.72
CA ALA A 305 9.21 -18.27 10.69
C ALA A 305 8.31 -17.40 11.58
N ARG A 306 7.23 -16.83 11.03
CA ARG A 306 6.25 -16.05 11.79
C ARG A 306 5.57 -16.86 12.90
N TYR A 307 5.17 -18.11 12.61
CA TYR A 307 4.34 -18.94 13.50
C TYR A 307 5.09 -20.03 14.26
N MET A 308 6.36 -20.28 13.94
CA MET A 308 7.17 -21.33 14.58
C MET A 308 7.41 -21.02 16.07
N PRO A 309 7.35 -22.01 16.99
CA PRO A 309 7.64 -21.79 18.39
C PRO A 309 9.06 -21.27 18.65
N ASP A 310 9.23 -20.42 19.67
CA ASP A 310 10.52 -19.77 19.96
C ASP A 310 11.66 -20.77 20.21
N ASN A 311 11.37 -21.83 20.97
CA ASN A 311 12.35 -22.87 21.25
C ASN A 311 12.85 -23.56 19.96
N GLU A 312 12.01 -23.68 18.94
CA GLU A 312 12.39 -24.26 17.66
C GLU A 312 13.11 -23.23 16.75
N ILE A 313 12.74 -21.95 16.82
CA ILE A 313 13.51 -20.87 16.15
C ILE A 313 14.95 -20.81 16.70
N LEU A 314 15.11 -20.99 18.02
CA LEU A 314 16.41 -21.05 18.66
C LEU A 314 17.23 -22.30 18.29
N GLU A 315 16.65 -23.31 17.66
CA GLU A 315 17.37 -24.46 17.10
C GLU A 315 17.88 -24.21 15.66
N LEU A 316 17.38 -23.17 14.97
CA LEU A 316 17.83 -22.86 13.62
C LEU A 316 19.32 -22.52 13.59
N THR A 317 20.00 -22.80 12.48
CA THR A 317 21.39 -22.39 12.28
C THR A 317 21.47 -20.87 12.08
N ASP A 318 22.65 -20.29 12.30
CA ASP A 318 22.87 -18.86 12.05
C ASP A 318 22.64 -18.50 10.56
N GLN A 319 22.93 -19.43 9.64
CA GLN A 319 22.63 -19.27 8.23
C GLN A 319 21.11 -19.21 7.96
N GLN A 320 20.33 -20.07 8.61
CA GLN A 320 18.87 -20.07 8.47
C GLN A 320 18.24 -18.82 9.09
N LEU A 321 18.71 -18.40 10.28
CA LEU A 321 18.25 -17.15 10.90
C LEU A 321 18.65 -15.92 10.09
N GLY A 322 19.78 -16.01 9.39
CA GLY A 322 20.27 -15.01 8.46
C GLY A 322 19.63 -15.10 7.06
N TYR A 323 18.61 -15.93 6.84
CA TYR A 323 17.95 -16.02 5.55
C TYR A 323 16.78 -15.02 5.47
N GLN A 324 16.72 -14.25 4.37
CA GLN A 324 15.81 -13.11 4.25
C GLN A 324 14.33 -13.45 4.51
N PRO A 325 13.74 -14.53 3.95
CA PRO A 325 12.35 -14.91 4.27
C PRO A 325 12.14 -15.20 5.75
N VAL A 326 13.11 -15.83 6.44
CA VAL A 326 13.01 -16.08 7.88
C VAL A 326 12.97 -14.76 8.64
N VAL A 327 13.83 -13.81 8.29
CA VAL A 327 13.84 -12.46 8.89
C VAL A 327 12.53 -11.72 8.66
N LEU A 328 11.97 -11.76 7.44
CA LEU A 328 10.67 -11.17 7.12
C LEU A 328 9.53 -11.81 7.91
N GLY A 329 9.57 -13.12 8.14
CA GLY A 329 8.58 -13.80 8.97
C GLY A 329 8.65 -13.39 10.44
N LEU A 330 9.87 -13.31 10.97
CA LEU A 330 10.11 -12.86 12.35
C LEU A 330 9.74 -11.38 12.56
N LEU A 331 9.92 -10.53 11.54
CA LEU A 331 9.51 -9.11 11.56
C LEU A 331 8.04 -8.92 11.85
N ASP A 332 7.21 -9.78 11.28
CA ASP A 332 5.76 -9.66 11.40
C ASP A 332 5.22 -10.51 12.57
N ARG A 333 6.10 -10.92 13.50
CA ARG A 333 5.77 -11.63 14.74
C ARG A 333 5.75 -10.63 15.91
N GLU A 334 4.60 -10.48 16.56
CA GLU A 334 4.47 -9.70 17.79
C GLU A 334 4.01 -10.60 18.97
N PRO A 335 4.75 -10.68 20.10
CA PRO A 335 6.12 -10.19 20.35
C PRO A 335 7.22 -11.24 20.05
N LEU A 336 8.42 -10.76 19.71
CA LEU A 336 9.65 -11.55 19.63
C LEU A 336 10.29 -11.73 21.03
N SER A 337 10.84 -12.91 21.33
CA SER A 337 11.58 -13.09 22.58
C SER A 337 12.96 -12.46 22.57
N VAL A 338 13.41 -12.05 23.75
CA VAL A 338 14.73 -11.43 23.99
C VAL A 338 15.88 -12.32 23.50
N GLU A 339 15.73 -13.63 23.62
CA GLU A 339 16.75 -14.59 23.21
C GLU A 339 16.93 -14.64 21.68
N ILE A 340 15.82 -14.68 20.94
CA ILE A 340 15.83 -14.63 19.46
C ILE A 340 16.43 -13.30 18.99
N MET A 341 15.99 -12.18 19.59
CA MET A 341 16.52 -10.85 19.26
C MET A 341 18.04 -10.78 19.51
N THR A 342 18.49 -11.29 20.66
CA THR A 342 19.91 -11.36 21.01
C THR A 342 20.69 -12.18 19.99
N ARG A 343 20.14 -13.30 19.51
CA ARG A 343 20.79 -14.15 18.52
C ARG A 343 20.87 -13.50 17.14
N ILE A 344 19.78 -12.88 16.67
CA ILE A 344 19.74 -12.16 15.39
C ILE A 344 20.77 -11.01 15.39
N SER A 345 20.89 -10.27 16.50
CA SER A 345 21.87 -9.17 16.61
C SER A 345 23.35 -9.59 16.47
N ARG A 346 23.64 -10.90 16.58
CA ARG A 346 25.00 -11.46 16.50
C ARG A 346 25.35 -12.01 15.12
N LEU A 347 24.41 -12.05 14.18
CA LEU A 347 24.64 -12.56 12.82
C LEU A 347 25.60 -11.63 12.02
N PRO A 348 26.37 -12.17 11.05
CA PRO A 348 27.24 -11.38 10.17
C PRO A 348 26.45 -10.42 9.26
N ASP A 349 27.09 -9.33 8.81
CA ASP A 349 26.46 -8.22 8.07
C ASP A 349 25.79 -8.68 6.75
N GLY A 350 24.63 -8.10 6.44
CA GLY A 350 23.85 -8.38 5.22
C GLY A 350 22.39 -8.84 5.42
N VAL A 351 21.90 -8.96 6.66
CA VAL A 351 20.58 -9.59 6.91
C VAL A 351 19.61 -8.77 7.76
N GLY A 352 19.33 -7.52 7.34
CA GLY A 352 18.16 -6.77 7.80
C GLY A 352 17.90 -6.50 9.30
N PRO A 353 18.86 -6.58 10.27
CA PRO A 353 18.51 -6.39 11.69
C PRO A 353 18.27 -4.91 12.02
N LEU A 354 18.78 -4.01 11.17
CA LEU A 354 18.71 -2.56 11.34
C LEU A 354 17.35 -1.99 10.90
N ASN A 355 16.78 -2.45 9.78
CA ASN A 355 15.41 -2.10 9.37
C ASN A 355 14.37 -2.64 10.39
N LEU A 356 14.69 -3.75 11.06
CA LEU A 356 13.97 -4.32 12.20
C LEU A 356 13.94 -3.37 13.41
N ALA A 357 15.12 -2.88 13.80
CA ALA A 357 15.29 -2.08 15.00
C ALA A 357 14.67 -0.68 14.90
N LEU A 358 14.61 -0.13 13.68
CA LEU A 358 14.03 1.19 13.38
C LEU A 358 12.50 1.17 13.32
N ARG A 359 11.88 0.09 12.82
CA ARG A 359 10.40 -0.04 12.73
C ARG A 359 9.73 -0.25 14.10
N GLU A 360 10.40 -0.96 15.00
CA GLU A 360 9.84 -1.43 16.29
C GLU A 360 10.21 -0.55 17.51
N ASN A 361 10.85 0.61 17.29
CA ASN A 361 11.19 1.57 18.35
C ASN A 361 11.97 0.94 19.54
N LEU A 362 12.98 0.13 19.22
CA LEU A 362 13.75 -0.64 20.21
C LEU A 362 14.57 0.24 21.18
N PRO A 363 14.97 -0.31 22.35
CA PRO A 363 15.89 0.33 23.28
C PRO A 363 17.19 0.79 22.62
N LEU A 364 17.64 1.99 23.01
CA LEU A 364 18.76 2.71 22.40
C LEU A 364 20.07 1.92 22.35
N ASP A 365 20.36 1.13 23.38
CA ASP A 365 21.57 0.31 23.47
C ASP A 365 21.63 -0.79 22.39
N ILE A 366 20.48 -1.34 22.01
CA ILE A 366 20.34 -2.34 20.95
C ILE A 366 20.52 -1.67 19.59
N VAL A 367 19.81 -0.55 19.37
CA VAL A 367 19.92 0.23 18.12
C VAL A 367 21.37 0.70 17.89
N MET A 368 22.06 1.16 18.93
CA MET A 368 23.46 1.61 18.85
C MET A 368 24.46 0.48 18.61
N THR A 369 24.15 -0.73 19.07
CA THR A 369 24.98 -1.92 18.81
C THR A 369 24.88 -2.35 17.35
N LEU A 370 23.67 -2.27 16.78
CA LEU A 370 23.41 -2.57 15.37
C LEU A 370 23.94 -1.44 14.45
N ALA A 371 23.78 -0.18 14.84
CA ALA A 371 24.19 0.98 14.05
C ALA A 371 25.71 1.18 13.95
N LYS A 372 26.49 0.69 14.91
CA LYS A 372 27.97 0.77 14.87
C LYS A 372 28.60 -0.10 13.78
N ARG A 373 27.88 -1.08 13.23
CA ARG A 373 28.39 -2.04 12.24
C ARG A 373 28.16 -1.63 10.78
N ASP A 374 27.07 -0.90 10.49
CA ASP A 374 26.63 -0.54 9.11
C ASP A 374 26.43 0.98 8.89
N TRP A 375 27.37 1.81 9.34
CA TRP A 375 27.23 3.28 9.31
C TRP A 375 27.03 3.87 7.89
N ASP A 376 27.62 3.26 6.84
CA ASP A 376 27.54 3.80 5.48
C ASP A 376 26.21 3.50 4.76
N MET A 377 25.56 2.38 5.10
CA MET A 377 24.25 2.00 4.52
C MET A 377 23.09 2.73 5.22
N ILE A 378 23.23 2.97 6.54
CA ILE A 378 22.37 3.82 7.38
C ILE A 378 22.16 5.19 6.75
N ILE A 379 23.24 5.78 6.23
CA ILE A 379 23.19 7.07 5.57
C ILE A 379 22.25 7.00 4.36
N GLN A 380 22.32 6.03 3.45
CA GLN A 380 21.53 6.12 2.21
C GLN A 380 20.02 5.90 2.36
N GLU A 381 19.57 4.99 3.24
CA GLU A 381 18.14 4.67 3.39
C GLU A 381 17.41 5.61 4.39
N LEU A 382 18.08 6.08 5.44
CA LEU A 382 17.48 6.99 6.44
C LEU A 382 17.34 8.45 5.95
N TYR A 383 17.89 8.81 4.78
CA TYR A 383 17.72 10.14 4.20
C TYR A 383 16.26 10.54 3.97
N LYS A 384 15.35 9.56 3.82
CA LYS A 384 13.94 9.83 3.49
C LYS A 384 13.06 10.10 4.71
N ASP A 385 13.41 9.56 5.88
CA ASP A 385 12.52 9.50 7.04
C ASP A 385 13.15 9.98 8.36
N ALA A 386 14.15 10.87 8.30
CA ALA A 386 14.85 11.41 9.46
C ALA A 386 13.91 12.00 10.54
N TRP A 387 12.69 12.41 10.17
CA TRP A 387 11.64 12.92 11.05
C TRP A 387 11.00 11.87 11.95
N LEU A 388 11.19 10.57 11.69
CA LEU A 388 10.73 9.45 12.51
C LEU A 388 11.79 8.96 13.52
N LEU A 389 12.98 9.56 13.53
CA LEU A 389 14.09 9.08 14.35
C LEU A 389 13.94 9.41 15.86
N PRO A 390 14.30 8.47 16.75
CA PRO A 390 14.46 8.72 18.18
C PRO A 390 15.48 9.84 18.46
N GLU A 391 15.26 10.60 19.54
CA GLU A 391 16.09 11.76 19.95
C GLU A 391 17.59 11.41 20.08
N SER A 392 17.89 10.24 20.58
CA SER A 392 19.25 9.75 20.80
C SER A 392 19.99 9.37 19.53
N ILE A 393 19.28 8.99 18.46
CA ILE A 393 19.88 8.79 17.13
C ILE A 393 20.20 10.16 16.51
N ILE A 394 19.27 11.11 16.64
CA ILE A 394 19.46 12.49 16.20
C ILE A 394 20.70 13.12 16.87
N ASP A 395 20.93 12.89 18.16
CA ASP A 395 22.16 13.32 18.84
C ASP A 395 23.45 12.73 18.24
N GLY A 396 23.38 11.51 17.69
CA GLY A 396 24.48 10.89 16.96
C GLY A 396 24.75 11.60 15.63
N TYR A 397 23.68 11.94 14.90
CA TYR A 397 23.78 12.66 13.63
C TYR A 397 24.37 14.05 13.83
N ILE A 398 23.87 14.80 14.82
CA ILE A 398 24.30 16.18 15.13
C ILE A 398 25.78 16.24 15.57
N ARG A 399 26.28 15.21 16.24
CA ARG A 399 27.68 15.14 16.71
C ARG A 399 28.66 14.57 15.70
N SER A 400 28.19 14.15 14.52
CA SER A 400 29.06 13.62 13.47
C SER A 400 30.06 14.67 13.00
N ASP A 401 31.29 14.28 12.68
CA ASP A 401 32.29 15.15 12.07
C ASP A 401 31.97 15.44 10.59
N ASP A 402 31.14 14.61 9.95
CA ASP A 402 30.69 14.77 8.55
C ASP A 402 29.46 15.69 8.46
N SER A 403 29.59 16.75 7.67
CA SER A 403 28.51 17.72 7.48
C SER A 403 27.32 17.17 6.68
N SER A 404 27.49 16.16 5.85
CA SER A 404 26.39 15.49 5.13
C SER A 404 25.50 14.70 6.09
N ILE A 405 26.08 14.09 7.12
CA ILE A 405 25.36 13.37 8.18
C ILE A 405 24.63 14.35 9.08
N ARG A 406 25.29 15.44 9.49
CA ARG A 406 24.64 16.52 10.27
C ARG A 406 23.49 17.17 9.50
N GLN A 407 23.60 17.28 8.17
CA GLN A 407 22.54 17.83 7.31
C GLN A 407 21.26 17.00 7.36
N VAL A 408 21.39 15.67 7.43
CA VAL A 408 20.26 14.75 7.60
C VAL A 408 19.67 14.88 8.99
N GLY A 409 20.54 14.98 10.02
CA GLY A 409 20.11 15.24 11.40
C GLY A 409 19.27 16.50 11.52
N ALA A 410 19.62 17.55 10.77
CA ALA A 410 18.87 18.80 10.71
C ALA A 410 17.45 18.68 10.12
N GLY A 411 17.15 17.62 9.35
CA GLY A 411 15.82 17.30 8.84
C GLY A 411 14.92 16.54 9.83
N GLY A 412 15.45 16.16 11.00
CA GLY A 412 14.74 15.35 11.99
C GLY A 412 13.81 16.11 12.94
N GLN A 413 13.27 15.42 13.95
CA GLN A 413 12.53 16.04 15.05
C GLN A 413 13.47 16.51 16.17
N LEU A 414 13.73 17.81 16.17
CA LEU A 414 14.72 18.45 17.03
C LEU A 414 14.08 19.02 18.30
N THR A 415 14.79 18.91 19.43
CA THR A 415 14.57 19.77 20.59
C THR A 415 15.11 21.17 20.31
N TYR A 416 14.69 22.16 21.11
CA TYR A 416 15.21 23.53 21.00
C TYR A 416 16.75 23.60 21.04
N ASN A 417 17.37 22.83 21.95
CA ASN A 417 18.82 22.82 22.11
C ASN A 417 19.55 22.21 20.90
N GLN A 418 19.02 21.11 20.36
CA GLN A 418 19.55 20.46 19.16
C GLN A 418 19.46 21.39 17.94
N ALA A 419 18.32 22.05 17.77
CA ALA A 419 18.13 23.02 16.69
C ALA A 419 19.07 24.23 16.84
N MET A 420 19.27 24.74 18.06
CA MET A 420 20.20 25.84 18.31
C MET A 420 21.67 25.45 18.09
N GLN A 421 22.02 24.20 18.36
CA GLN A 421 23.34 23.65 18.04
C GLN A 421 23.56 23.59 16.53
N LEU A 422 22.58 23.09 15.77
CA LEU A 422 22.64 23.03 14.30
C LEU A 422 22.57 24.42 13.63
N ALA A 423 21.88 25.38 14.24
CA ALA A 423 21.91 26.78 13.80
C ALA A 423 23.32 27.42 13.94
N ASN A 424 24.18 26.79 14.74
CA ASN A 424 25.58 27.13 14.92
C ASN A 424 26.56 26.30 14.09
N ASP A 425 26.06 25.42 13.23
CA ASP A 425 26.91 24.62 12.34
C ASP A 425 27.71 25.51 11.39
N SER A 426 28.92 25.05 11.04
CA SER A 426 29.80 25.71 10.08
C SER A 426 29.43 25.39 8.63
N SER A 427 28.62 24.37 8.39
CA SER A 427 28.16 23.98 7.06
C SER A 427 26.86 24.69 6.67
N ASN A 428 26.90 25.47 5.59
CA ASN A 428 25.71 26.12 5.04
C ASN A 428 24.61 25.11 4.71
N ASN A 429 24.95 23.93 4.19
CA ASN A 429 23.96 22.90 3.85
C ASN A 429 23.18 22.39 5.07
N VAL A 430 23.84 22.29 6.23
CA VAL A 430 23.20 21.90 7.50
C VAL A 430 22.23 22.98 7.96
N VAL A 431 22.68 24.24 7.92
CA VAL A 431 21.89 25.41 8.29
C VAL A 431 20.67 25.58 7.36
N THR A 432 20.84 25.39 6.06
CA THR A 432 19.76 25.41 5.07
C THR A 432 18.75 24.29 5.30
N SER A 433 19.22 23.06 5.59
CA SER A 433 18.35 21.93 5.92
C SER A 433 17.50 22.20 7.17
N LEU A 434 18.11 22.75 8.22
CA LEU A 434 17.41 23.20 9.43
C LEU A 434 16.35 24.27 9.12
N ALA A 435 16.69 25.25 8.29
CA ALA A 435 15.76 26.31 7.88
C ALA A 435 14.54 25.75 7.14
N PHE A 436 14.74 24.81 6.21
CA PHE A 436 13.65 24.10 5.53
C PHE A 436 12.78 23.35 6.53
N LYS A 437 13.39 22.68 7.50
CA LYS A 437 12.64 21.92 8.49
C LYS A 437 11.77 22.80 9.39
N LEU A 438 12.29 23.94 9.84
CA LEU A 438 11.51 24.90 10.63
C LEU A 438 10.33 25.49 9.83
N ALA A 439 10.53 25.76 8.55
CA ALA A 439 9.48 26.23 7.64
C ALA A 439 8.39 25.17 7.43
N GLU A 440 8.80 23.92 7.19
CA GLU A 440 7.89 22.78 7.06
C GLU A 440 7.10 22.52 8.34
N MET A 441 7.77 22.52 9.51
CA MET A 441 7.13 22.32 10.81
C MET A 441 6.07 23.39 11.09
N LYS A 442 6.34 24.65 10.76
CA LYS A 442 5.41 25.76 10.95
C LYS A 442 4.22 25.69 9.99
N HIS A 443 4.45 25.29 8.73
CA HIS A 443 3.39 25.10 7.75
C HIS A 443 2.42 23.97 8.15
N HIS A 444 2.93 22.86 8.68
CA HIS A 444 2.12 21.67 8.98
C HIS A 444 1.62 21.58 10.42
N GLY A 445 2.05 22.48 11.32
CA GLY A 445 1.65 22.45 12.74
C GLY A 445 2.20 21.26 13.52
N GLN A 446 3.29 20.64 13.04
CA GLN A 446 3.84 19.37 13.53
C GLN A 446 5.09 19.57 14.39
N LEU A 447 4.94 20.25 15.52
CA LEU A 447 6.02 20.46 16.47
C LEU A 447 5.93 19.43 17.61
N LEU A 448 6.52 18.25 17.40
CA LEU A 448 6.43 17.13 18.36
C LEU A 448 7.42 17.23 19.54
N ARG A 449 8.56 17.94 19.37
CA ARG A 449 9.64 18.06 20.39
C ARG A 449 10.10 19.50 20.68
N MET A 450 9.39 20.48 20.12
CA MET A 450 9.66 21.91 20.31
C MET A 450 8.33 22.65 20.41
N THR A 451 8.25 23.77 21.10
CA THR A 451 7.07 24.63 21.07
C THR A 451 7.13 25.61 19.89
N PRO A 452 5.98 26.14 19.40
CA PRO A 452 5.98 27.19 18.37
C PRO A 452 6.87 28.39 18.73
N GLN A 453 6.89 28.78 20.00
CA GLN A 453 7.69 29.88 20.50
C GLN A 453 9.20 29.57 20.49
N GLU A 454 9.58 28.32 20.73
CA GLU A 454 10.98 27.88 20.62
C GLU A 454 11.42 27.82 19.16
N SER A 455 10.55 27.35 18.25
CA SER A 455 10.80 27.35 16.81
C SER A 455 11.01 28.77 16.28
N ASP A 456 10.14 29.72 16.69
CA ASP A 456 10.26 31.13 16.31
C ASP A 456 11.58 31.75 16.80
N LYS A 457 12.08 31.36 17.98
CA LYS A 457 13.39 31.80 18.49
C LYS A 457 14.55 31.30 17.63
N VAL A 458 14.52 30.04 17.21
CA VAL A 458 15.56 29.47 16.32
C VAL A 458 15.51 30.15 14.94
N ALA A 459 14.31 30.34 14.38
CA ALA A 459 14.14 31.01 13.09
C ALA A 459 14.61 32.47 13.13
N ALA A 460 14.27 33.21 14.19
CA ALA A 460 14.73 34.60 14.38
C ALA A 460 16.26 34.67 14.56
N TYR A 461 16.85 33.70 15.25
CA TYR A 461 18.30 33.60 15.40
C TYR A 461 19.00 33.38 14.05
N LEU A 462 18.50 32.44 13.25
CA LEU A 462 19.02 32.19 11.90
C LEU A 462 18.90 33.43 11.00
N TYR A 463 17.77 34.13 11.05
CA TYR A 463 17.58 35.37 10.28
C TYR A 463 18.57 36.47 10.66
N GLN A 464 18.84 36.68 11.95
CA GLN A 464 19.83 37.67 12.40
C GLN A 464 21.26 37.27 12.00
N LYS A 465 21.59 35.98 12.10
CA LYS A 465 22.93 35.48 11.81
C LYS A 465 23.27 35.52 10.32
N PHE A 466 22.26 35.33 9.46
CA PHE A 466 22.41 35.24 8.00
C PHE A 466 21.63 36.34 7.27
N GLU A 467 21.58 37.55 7.82
CA GLU A 467 20.80 38.69 7.29
C GLU A 467 21.16 39.09 5.85
N ASN A 468 22.29 38.63 5.32
CA ASN A 468 22.76 38.89 3.95
C ASN A 468 22.70 37.67 3.01
N ASP A 469 22.14 36.54 3.45
CA ASP A 469 21.99 35.32 2.64
C ASP A 469 20.55 35.26 2.08
N ASP A 470 20.37 35.81 0.88
CA ASP A 470 19.05 35.92 0.24
C ASP A 470 18.37 34.55 0.04
N ASP A 471 19.13 33.48 -0.20
CA ASP A 471 18.60 32.14 -0.43
C ASP A 471 18.11 31.52 0.88
N LEU A 472 18.90 31.63 1.96
CA LEU A 472 18.48 31.15 3.27
C LEU A 472 17.30 31.96 3.83
N ILE A 473 17.29 33.27 3.62
CA ILE A 473 16.18 34.16 4.05
C ILE A 473 14.88 33.78 3.34
N ARG A 474 14.93 33.41 2.06
CA ARG A 474 13.75 32.93 1.30
C ARG A 474 13.19 31.65 1.90
N VAL A 475 14.06 30.70 2.27
CA VAL A 475 13.65 29.44 2.90
C VAL A 475 13.05 29.68 4.29
N LEU A 476 13.68 30.54 5.09
CA LEU A 476 13.22 30.89 6.44
C LEU A 476 11.95 31.72 6.47
N PHE A 477 11.53 32.33 5.35
CA PHE A 477 10.37 33.21 5.32
C PHE A 477 9.15 32.55 5.95
N LEU A 478 8.84 31.30 5.63
CA LEU A 478 7.69 30.59 6.21
C LEU A 478 7.87 30.20 7.69
N ALA A 479 9.10 30.13 8.19
CA ALA A 479 9.44 29.79 9.57
C ALA A 479 9.42 30.99 10.53
N LEU A 480 9.57 32.22 10.02
CA LEU A 480 9.72 33.42 10.85
C LEU A 480 8.45 33.79 11.62
N PRO A 481 8.54 34.43 12.79
CA PRO A 481 7.39 34.99 13.50
C PRO A 481 6.74 36.13 12.70
N ASP A 482 5.43 36.30 12.85
CA ASP A 482 4.59 37.21 12.04
C ASP A 482 5.10 38.67 12.04
N ASN A 483 5.71 39.10 13.14
CA ASN A 483 6.28 40.44 13.28
C ASN A 483 7.51 40.68 12.38
N LEU A 484 8.28 39.63 12.05
CA LEU A 484 9.44 39.69 11.14
C LEU A 484 9.03 39.54 9.67
N HIS A 485 7.93 38.83 9.35
CA HIS A 485 7.37 38.77 7.98
C HIS A 485 7.06 40.16 7.43
N LEU A 486 6.45 41.01 8.25
CA LEU A 486 6.06 42.37 7.88
C LEU A 486 7.26 43.28 7.60
N ILE A 487 8.42 43.01 8.21
CA ILE A 487 9.65 43.77 8.00
C ILE A 487 10.31 43.32 6.68
N LEU A 488 10.35 42.01 6.42
CA LEU A 488 10.85 41.44 5.16
C LEU A 488 10.04 41.87 3.94
N LEU A 489 8.70 41.82 4.03
CA LEU A 489 7.81 42.27 2.95
C LEU A 489 7.99 43.76 2.61
N LYS A 490 8.37 44.59 3.59
CA LYS A 490 8.71 46.00 3.36
C LYS A 490 10.10 46.19 2.73
N GLY A 491 11.06 45.32 3.04
CA GLY A 491 12.38 45.28 2.42
C GLY A 491 12.33 44.85 0.95
N TRP A 492 11.62 43.77 0.63
CA TRP A 492 11.47 43.24 -0.73
C TRP A 492 10.70 44.18 -1.68
N ARG A 493 9.82 45.05 -1.15
CA ARG A 493 9.18 46.11 -1.95
C ARG A 493 10.15 47.18 -2.48
N LYS A 494 11.36 47.30 -1.92
CA LYS A 494 12.35 48.32 -2.34
C LYS A 494 13.30 47.83 -3.43
N ASN A 495 13.42 46.53 -3.69
CA ASN A 495 14.21 45.94 -4.78
C ASN A 495 13.44 44.76 -5.41
N PRO A 496 12.77 44.94 -6.55
CA PRO A 496 12.10 43.84 -7.24
C PRO A 496 13.10 43.08 -8.15
N LEU A 497 13.19 41.76 -8.00
CA LEU A 497 13.76 40.83 -8.99
C LEU A 497 12.77 39.66 -9.24
N PRO A 498 12.83 39.00 -10.41
CA PRO A 498 11.65 38.55 -11.13
C PRO A 498 11.02 37.23 -10.61
N THR A 499 9.69 37.26 -10.48
CA THR A 499 8.68 36.20 -10.59
C THR A 499 9.11 34.73 -10.47
N PHE A 500 8.94 34.18 -9.26
CA PHE A 500 8.51 32.80 -9.01
C PHE A 500 7.60 32.77 -7.76
N ALA A 501 6.46 33.46 -7.85
CA ALA A 501 5.43 33.45 -6.81
C ALA A 501 4.05 33.61 -7.42
N VAL A 502 3.68 32.70 -8.31
CA VAL A 502 2.29 32.42 -8.67
C VAL A 502 2.15 30.91 -8.63
N GLY A 503 1.86 30.36 -7.44
CA GLY A 503 1.75 28.91 -7.27
C GLY A 503 1.40 28.39 -5.88
N ILE A 504 1.20 29.24 -4.87
CA ILE A 504 0.85 28.78 -3.50
C ILE A 504 -0.42 29.47 -3.00
N CYS A 505 -1.38 29.69 -3.89
CA CYS A 505 -2.77 29.96 -3.55
C CYS A 505 -3.64 29.50 -4.73
N ARG A 506 -3.78 28.18 -4.87
CA ARG A 506 -4.98 27.56 -5.42
C ARG A 506 -5.13 26.16 -4.86
#